data_AF-A0A952UPT8-F1
#
_entry.id   AF-A0A952UPT8-F1
#
_cell.length_a   1.000
_cell.length_b   1.000
_cell.length_c   1.000
_cell.angle_alpha   90.00
_cell.angle_beta   90.00
_cell.angle_gamma   90.00
#
_symmetry.space_group_name_H-M   'P 1'
#
loop_
_entity.id
_entity.type
_entity.pdbx_description
1 polymer ?
#
loop_
_entity_poly.entity_id
_entity_poly.type
_entity_poly.pdbx_seq_one_letter_code
_entity_poly.pdbx_strand_id
1 'polypeptide(L)'
;MTRGRDEGDGGARLGRAGRGLWSRSLPQPRLAAAGFLASLREGGVADAARAELLDGRVAAKTVRRAAEASLLASVRGSLEGALRAAARGAAPGEVALVSAAPGGVAGTAAGAAIGTAYAAPVEVMTLALVRLGPESVLRPDLALLARPRRWGPGPPPSDLIRAGGGVEAEAVVLAVELATADAGVRQSAESRSSGRSPAQRGTQTAWSTEARLAAYAAAGVREVWSVDVRRGWTEAHRSPWGGAYRSRTLWYPGEAVPVTGLTDVAVETLGAEPPWEGSALGG
;
A
#
# COMPACT_ATOMS: atom_id res chain seq x y z
N MET A 1 -18.68 10.01 69.83
CA MET A 1 -17.31 9.58 69.46
C MET A 1 -17.39 8.26 68.72
N THR A 2 -17.18 8.27 67.40
CA THR A 2 -16.63 7.15 66.59
C THR A 2 -16.71 7.59 65.11
N ARG A 3 -15.65 8.27 64.66
CA ARG A 3 -15.31 8.48 63.25
C ARG A 3 -14.17 7.53 62.92
N GLY A 4 -14.15 7.01 61.68
CA GLY A 4 -12.93 6.47 61.08
C GLY A 4 -13.13 5.17 60.33
N ARG A 5 -13.60 5.25 59.08
CA ARG A 5 -13.26 4.29 58.03
C ARG A 5 -12.81 5.10 56.84
N ASP A 6 -11.48 5.25 56.73
CA ASP A 6 -10.82 5.77 55.55
C ASP A 6 -10.79 4.67 54.49
N GLU A 7 -11.28 5.02 53.31
CA GLU A 7 -11.25 4.22 52.10
C GLU A 7 -9.82 4.17 51.56
N GLY A 8 -9.27 2.97 51.45
CA GLY A 8 -7.98 2.73 50.82
C GLY A 8 -8.09 2.89 49.30
N ASP A 9 -7.62 4.02 48.81
CA ASP A 9 -7.38 4.31 47.38
C ASP A 9 -6.20 3.45 46.87
N GLY A 10 -6.52 2.19 46.54
CA GLY A 10 -5.61 1.21 45.94
C GLY A 10 -5.46 1.45 44.44
N GLY A 11 -4.88 2.59 44.06
CA GLY A 11 -4.53 2.91 42.68
C GLY A 11 -3.50 1.94 42.11
N ALA A 12 -3.98 0.85 41.48
CA ALA A 12 -3.17 -0.09 40.72
C ALA A 12 -2.54 0.62 39.52
N ARG A 13 -1.31 1.11 39.70
CA ARG A 13 -0.45 1.57 38.62
C ARG A 13 -0.06 0.36 37.77
N LEU A 14 -0.86 0.04 36.76
CA LEU A 14 -0.46 -0.85 35.67
C LEU A 14 0.82 -0.28 35.05
N GLY A 15 1.92 -1.02 35.28
CA GLY A 15 3.25 -0.69 34.80
C GLY A 15 3.21 -0.45 33.29
N ARG A 16 3.66 0.74 32.90
CA ARG A 16 3.87 1.13 31.50
C ARG A 16 5.06 0.33 30.97
N ALA A 17 4.83 -0.92 30.60
CA ALA A 17 5.85 -1.80 30.07
C ALA A 17 6.45 -1.21 28.78
N GLY A 18 7.75 -0.92 28.85
CA GLY A 18 8.69 -1.19 27.76
C GLY A 18 8.49 -0.47 26.41
N ARG A 19 8.14 0.81 26.37
CA ARG A 19 8.39 1.61 25.16
C ARG A 19 9.90 1.90 25.04
N GLY A 20 10.66 1.09 24.28
CA GLY A 20 11.99 1.54 23.84
C GLY A 20 13.10 0.53 23.51
N LEU A 21 12.84 -0.77 23.37
CA LEU A 21 13.94 -1.75 23.19
C LEU A 21 14.26 -2.15 21.74
N TRP A 22 13.81 -1.41 20.74
CA TRP A 22 14.23 -1.62 19.34
C TRP A 22 15.44 -0.75 18.94
N SER A 23 16.17 -0.21 19.92
CA SER A 23 17.34 0.63 19.64
C SER A 23 18.66 -0.14 19.84
N ARG A 24 19.36 -0.30 18.71
CA ARG A 24 20.81 -0.52 18.51
C ARG A 24 21.34 -1.98 18.47
N SER A 25 21.77 -2.32 17.26
CA SER A 25 22.94 -3.14 16.89
C SER A 25 22.95 -4.65 17.15
N LEU A 26 21.90 -5.25 17.70
CA LEU A 26 21.75 -6.71 17.69
C LEU A 26 21.02 -7.18 16.41
N PRO A 27 21.33 -8.38 15.88
CA PRO A 27 20.53 -8.99 14.81
C PRO A 27 19.06 -8.98 15.23
N GLN A 28 18.20 -8.28 14.51
CA GLN A 28 16.78 -8.29 14.82
C GLN A 28 16.26 -9.72 14.59
N PRO A 29 15.54 -10.31 15.57
CA PRO A 29 14.95 -11.62 15.38
C PRO A 29 14.04 -11.59 14.16
N ARG A 30 14.15 -12.60 13.29
CA ARG A 30 13.22 -12.78 12.17
C ARG A 30 11.82 -12.99 12.73
N LEU A 31 10.87 -12.19 12.28
CA LEU A 31 9.47 -12.26 12.70
C LEU A 31 8.63 -12.97 11.64
N ALA A 32 7.78 -13.90 12.07
CA ALA A 32 6.70 -14.38 11.22
C ALA A 32 5.62 -13.29 11.06
N ALA A 33 4.90 -13.30 9.94
CA ALA A 33 3.78 -12.42 9.65
C ALA A 33 2.73 -12.42 10.76
N ALA A 34 2.39 -13.58 11.31
CA ALA A 34 1.45 -13.69 12.43
C ALA A 34 1.94 -12.94 13.69
N GLY A 35 3.23 -13.07 14.02
CA GLY A 35 3.86 -12.37 15.13
C GLY A 35 3.92 -10.86 14.91
N PHE A 36 4.27 -10.43 13.70
CA PHE A 36 4.26 -9.02 13.31
C PHE A 36 2.86 -8.40 13.43
N LEU A 37 1.81 -9.07 12.92
CA LEU A 37 0.43 -8.61 13.03
C LEU A 37 -0.04 -8.54 14.49
N ALA A 38 0.34 -9.51 15.33
CA ALA A 38 0.07 -9.45 16.76
C ALA A 38 0.75 -8.24 17.41
N SER A 39 2.03 -8.00 17.11
CA SER A 39 2.77 -6.84 17.61
C SER A 39 2.17 -5.50 17.17
N LEU A 40 1.58 -5.41 15.97
CA LEU A 40 0.86 -4.21 15.55
C LEU A 40 -0.40 -3.96 16.40
N ARG A 41 -1.19 -5.01 16.68
CA ARG A 41 -2.41 -4.90 17.51
C ARG A 41 -2.10 -4.52 18.95
N GLU A 42 -1.00 -5.04 19.50
CA GLU A 42 -0.55 -4.77 20.87
C GLU A 42 0.19 -3.42 20.99
N GLY A 43 0.40 -2.69 19.90
CA GLY A 43 1.13 -1.43 19.89
C GLY A 43 2.65 -1.60 20.14
N GLY A 44 3.18 -2.79 19.91
CA GLY A 44 4.61 -3.13 20.09
C GLY A 44 5.52 -2.64 18.97
N VAL A 45 4.94 -2.19 17.84
CA VAL A 45 5.68 -1.68 16.67
C VAL A 45 5.56 -0.16 16.63
N ALA A 46 6.72 0.52 16.60
CA ALA A 46 6.75 1.96 16.38
C ALA A 46 6.19 2.28 14.99
N ASP A 47 5.33 3.30 14.90
CA ASP A 47 4.74 3.72 13.62
C ASP A 47 4.01 2.60 12.87
N ALA A 48 3.11 1.92 13.58
CA ALA A 48 2.31 0.80 13.08
C ALA A 48 1.58 1.08 11.75
N ALA A 49 1.26 2.34 11.45
CA ALA A 49 0.60 2.75 10.22
C ALA A 49 1.49 2.59 8.98
N ARG A 50 2.82 2.64 9.13
CA ARG A 50 3.80 2.51 8.03
C ARG A 50 4.69 1.30 8.15
N ALA A 51 4.65 0.59 9.27
CA ALA A 51 5.44 -0.62 9.43
C ALA A 51 5.04 -1.70 8.41
N GLU A 52 6.06 -2.35 7.87
CA GLU A 52 6.01 -3.45 6.92
C GLU A 52 6.97 -4.56 7.37
N LEU A 53 6.68 -5.79 6.96
CA LEU A 53 7.50 -6.98 7.17
C LEU A 53 7.90 -7.55 5.80
N LEU A 54 9.19 -7.81 5.58
CA LEU A 54 9.68 -8.48 4.38
C LEU A 54 10.84 -9.40 4.73
N ASP A 55 10.79 -10.67 4.29
CA ASP A 55 11.76 -11.72 4.68
C ASP A 55 12.03 -11.74 6.20
N GLY A 56 10.95 -11.62 6.98
CA GLY A 56 10.98 -11.62 8.44
C GLY A 56 11.59 -10.38 9.09
N ARG A 57 11.91 -9.33 8.33
CA ARG A 57 12.48 -8.08 8.85
C ARG A 57 11.46 -6.95 8.82
N VAL A 58 11.46 -6.13 9.85
CA VAL A 58 10.56 -4.98 9.96
C VAL A 58 11.24 -3.71 9.46
N ALA A 59 10.54 -2.96 8.63
CA ALA A 59 10.94 -1.62 8.20
C ALA A 59 9.71 -0.70 8.14
N ALA A 60 9.94 0.60 8.24
CA ALA A 60 8.90 1.60 7.99
C ALA A 60 8.88 1.99 6.51
N LYS A 61 7.69 2.04 5.91
CA LYS A 61 7.48 2.62 4.58
C LYS A 61 7.84 4.11 4.60
N THR A 62 8.44 4.59 3.51
CA THR A 62 8.86 6.00 3.37
C THR A 62 7.68 6.94 3.48
N VAL A 63 7.88 8.06 4.18
CA VAL A 63 6.89 9.15 4.26
C VAL A 63 6.76 9.81 2.89
N ARG A 64 5.53 9.89 2.39
CA ARG A 64 5.26 10.56 1.12
C ARG A 64 5.27 12.08 1.27
N ARG A 65 5.82 12.78 0.29
CA ARG A 65 5.73 14.25 0.20
C ARG A 65 4.30 14.67 -0.16
N ALA A 66 3.93 15.92 0.11
CA ALA A 66 2.60 16.43 -0.19
C ALA A 66 2.21 16.22 -1.67
N ALA A 67 3.12 16.50 -2.61
CA ALA A 67 2.89 16.27 -4.03
C ALA A 67 2.61 14.79 -4.38
N GLU A 68 3.35 13.85 -3.76
CA GLU A 68 3.13 12.41 -3.94
C GLU A 68 1.79 11.96 -3.33
N ALA A 69 1.40 12.54 -2.19
CA ALA A 69 0.11 12.27 -1.55
C ALA A 69 -1.07 12.78 -2.39
N SER A 70 -0.97 13.99 -2.97
CA SER A 70 -1.96 14.53 -3.90
C SER A 70 -2.11 13.68 -5.14
N LEU A 71 -0.99 13.19 -5.67
CA LEU A 71 -1.01 12.27 -6.81
C LEU A 71 -1.72 10.96 -6.49
N LEU A 72 -1.40 10.37 -5.33
CA LEU A 72 -2.03 9.15 -4.88
C LEU A 72 -3.54 9.32 -4.70
N ALA A 73 -3.97 10.48 -4.21
CA ALA A 73 -5.38 10.84 -4.14
C ALA A 73 -6.03 10.95 -5.53
N SER A 74 -5.32 11.49 -6.52
CA SER A 74 -5.78 11.54 -7.93
C SER A 74 -5.94 10.13 -8.52
N VAL A 75 -4.90 9.29 -8.43
CA VAL A 75 -4.95 7.89 -8.92
C VAL A 75 -6.09 7.11 -8.25
N ARG A 76 -6.26 7.30 -6.94
CA ARG A 76 -7.38 6.72 -6.19
C ARG A 76 -8.73 7.20 -6.74
N GLY A 77 -8.90 8.51 -6.93
CA GLY A 77 -10.13 9.09 -7.46
C GLY A 77 -10.48 8.55 -8.85
N SER A 78 -9.48 8.40 -9.73
CA SER A 78 -9.66 7.82 -11.06
C SER A 78 -10.05 6.34 -11.00
N LEU A 79 -9.42 5.54 -10.13
CA LEU A 79 -9.81 4.15 -9.88
C LEU A 79 -11.26 4.06 -9.36
N GLU A 80 -11.61 4.80 -8.32
CA GLU A 80 -12.97 4.83 -7.77
C GLU A 80 -14.01 5.34 -8.78
N GLY A 81 -13.61 6.28 -9.65
CA GLY A 81 -14.39 6.76 -10.78
C GLY A 81 -14.68 5.68 -11.81
N ALA A 82 -13.64 4.98 -12.26
CA ALA A 82 -13.75 3.89 -13.23
C ALA A 82 -14.60 2.72 -12.68
N LEU A 83 -14.43 2.35 -11.41
CA LEU A 83 -15.25 1.34 -10.75
C LEU A 83 -16.74 1.72 -10.72
N ARG A 84 -17.06 2.98 -10.41
CA ARG A 84 -18.45 3.48 -10.42
C ARG A 84 -19.02 3.53 -11.84
N ALA A 85 -18.23 3.86 -12.85
CA ALA A 85 -18.66 3.83 -14.25
C ALA A 85 -18.98 2.39 -14.69
N ALA A 86 -18.07 1.44 -14.40
CA ALA A 86 -18.28 0.03 -14.70
C ALA A 86 -19.51 -0.55 -13.98
N ALA A 87 -19.76 -0.15 -12.73
CA ALA A 87 -20.94 -0.59 -11.98
C ALA A 87 -22.28 -0.09 -12.53
N ARG A 88 -22.28 1.02 -13.28
CA ARG A 88 -23.48 1.54 -13.96
C ARG A 88 -23.77 0.86 -15.30
N GLY A 89 -22.94 -0.10 -15.72
CA GLY A 89 -23.07 -0.72 -17.04
C GLY A 89 -22.74 0.24 -18.18
N ALA A 90 -21.82 1.18 -17.96
CA ALA A 90 -21.27 1.99 -19.05
C ALA A 90 -20.72 1.08 -20.14
N ALA A 91 -20.92 1.47 -21.41
CA ALA A 91 -20.50 0.64 -22.53
C ALA A 91 -18.97 0.41 -22.51
N PRO A 92 -18.48 -0.78 -22.88
CA PRO A 92 -17.05 -1.04 -22.97
C PRO A 92 -16.37 0.00 -23.86
N GLY A 93 -15.36 0.69 -23.33
CA GLY A 93 -14.60 1.72 -24.07
C GLY A 93 -14.97 3.17 -23.75
N GLU A 94 -16.00 3.43 -22.93
CA GLU A 94 -16.22 4.76 -22.38
C GLU A 94 -15.21 5.01 -21.24
N VAL A 95 -14.05 5.56 -21.59
CA VAL A 95 -13.06 6.04 -20.62
C VAL A 95 -13.74 7.11 -19.78
N ALA A 96 -14.09 6.76 -18.54
CA ALA A 96 -14.56 7.74 -17.58
C ALA A 96 -13.41 8.70 -17.27
N LEU A 97 -13.34 9.80 -18.03
CA LEU A 97 -12.49 10.96 -17.76
C LEU A 97 -12.98 11.60 -16.46
N VAL A 98 -12.58 11.02 -15.33
CA VAL A 98 -12.81 11.64 -14.03
C VAL A 98 -11.69 12.63 -13.78
N SER A 99 -11.92 13.86 -14.23
CA SER A 99 -11.14 15.01 -13.79
C SER A 99 -11.24 15.12 -12.27
N ALA A 100 -10.09 15.13 -11.61
CA ALA A 100 -9.97 15.11 -10.16
C ALA A 100 -10.44 16.44 -9.55
N ALA A 101 -11.74 16.57 -9.27
CA ALA A 101 -12.22 17.54 -8.30
C ALA A 101 -12.07 16.96 -6.87
N PRO A 102 -11.46 17.67 -5.92
CA PRO A 102 -11.27 17.16 -4.57
C PRO A 102 -12.59 17.20 -3.78
N GLY A 103 -13.14 16.02 -3.49
CA GLY A 103 -14.22 15.85 -2.51
C GLY A 103 -15.11 14.64 -2.82
N GLY A 104 -14.98 13.56 -2.05
CA GLY A 104 -15.87 12.41 -2.21
C GLY A 104 -15.65 11.29 -1.20
N VAL A 105 -16.74 10.92 -0.53
CA VAL A 105 -16.88 9.86 0.48
C VAL A 105 -16.69 8.48 -0.18
N ALA A 106 -16.07 7.53 0.55
CA ALA A 106 -15.86 6.16 0.10
C ALA A 106 -17.17 5.51 -0.38
N GLY A 107 -17.30 5.31 -1.69
CA GLY A 107 -18.48 4.70 -2.31
C GLY A 107 -18.25 3.22 -2.59
N THR A 108 -19.14 2.37 -2.09
CA THR A 108 -19.18 0.93 -2.37
C THR A 108 -19.89 0.72 -3.72
N ALA A 109 -19.17 0.28 -4.75
CA ALA A 109 -19.76 0.01 -6.07
C ALA A 109 -20.31 -1.42 -6.13
N ALA A 110 -21.63 -1.57 -6.25
CA ALA A 110 -22.30 -2.83 -6.54
C ALA A 110 -22.58 -2.90 -8.05
N GLY A 111 -22.03 -3.88 -8.76
CA GLY A 111 -22.51 -4.23 -10.10
C GLY A 111 -21.52 -4.16 -11.27
N ALA A 112 -20.23 -3.87 -11.06
CA ALA A 112 -19.28 -4.02 -12.17
C ALA A 112 -19.21 -5.50 -12.57
N ALA A 113 -19.05 -5.79 -13.86
CA ALA A 113 -18.68 -7.12 -14.36
C ALA A 113 -17.23 -7.41 -13.93
N ILE A 114 -17.04 -7.56 -12.62
CA ILE A 114 -15.84 -8.06 -12.00
C ILE A 114 -15.58 -9.39 -12.68
N GLY A 115 -14.37 -9.56 -13.23
CA GLY A 115 -13.98 -10.80 -13.90
C GLY A 115 -14.40 -12.01 -13.06
N THR A 116 -14.66 -13.15 -13.70
CA THR A 116 -15.28 -14.34 -13.07
C THR A 116 -14.59 -14.83 -11.79
N ALA A 117 -13.39 -14.36 -11.47
CA ALA A 117 -12.62 -14.67 -10.28
C ALA A 117 -13.06 -13.93 -8.99
N TYR A 118 -13.61 -12.71 -9.06
CA TYR A 118 -13.87 -11.87 -7.88
C TYR A 118 -15.36 -11.53 -7.70
N ALA A 119 -15.76 -11.28 -6.45
CA ALA A 119 -17.09 -10.87 -6.03
C ALA A 119 -17.08 -9.39 -5.63
N ALA A 120 -18.21 -8.71 -5.83
CA ALA A 120 -18.43 -7.37 -5.30
C ALA A 120 -18.56 -7.42 -3.76
N PRO A 121 -18.22 -6.32 -3.05
CA PRO A 121 -17.71 -5.06 -3.59
C PRO A 121 -16.21 -5.07 -3.89
N VAL A 122 -15.79 -4.21 -4.82
CA VAL A 122 -14.38 -3.86 -5.03
C VAL A 122 -14.09 -2.56 -4.28
N GLU A 123 -13.02 -2.51 -3.52
CA GLU A 123 -12.64 -1.38 -2.66
C GLU A 123 -11.24 -0.86 -3.03
N VAL A 124 -11.06 0.46 -3.03
CA VAL A 124 -9.73 1.09 -3.16
C VAL A 124 -9.26 1.54 -1.79
N MET A 125 -8.09 1.09 -1.35
CA MET A 125 -7.55 1.37 -0.03
C MET A 125 -6.12 1.89 -0.09
N THR A 126 -5.82 2.95 0.65
CA THR A 126 -4.46 3.45 0.85
C THR A 126 -3.76 2.68 1.96
N LEU A 127 -2.49 2.30 1.74
CA LEU A 127 -1.67 1.63 2.76
C LEU A 127 -2.32 0.37 3.36
N ALA A 128 -3.12 -0.35 2.55
CA ALA A 128 -3.75 -1.60 2.96
C ALA A 128 -2.69 -2.59 3.47
N LEU A 129 -2.97 -3.29 4.57
CA LEU A 129 -2.03 -4.25 5.12
C LEU A 129 -2.20 -5.60 4.41
N VAL A 130 -1.30 -5.90 3.46
CA VAL A 130 -1.38 -7.09 2.61
C VAL A 130 -0.41 -8.16 3.11
N ARG A 131 -0.94 -9.34 3.46
CA ARG A 131 -0.14 -10.52 3.78
C ARG A 131 0.24 -11.24 2.50
N LEU A 132 1.55 -11.32 2.25
CA LEU A 132 2.14 -11.94 1.06
C LEU A 132 2.64 -13.37 1.33
N GLY A 133 2.73 -13.76 2.59
CA GLY A 133 3.18 -15.10 2.98
C GLY A 133 3.41 -15.21 4.50
N PRO A 134 4.11 -16.25 4.94
CA PRO A 134 4.41 -16.47 6.37
C PRO A 134 5.41 -15.45 6.93
N GLU A 135 6.20 -14.79 6.09
CA GLU A 135 7.28 -13.88 6.52
C GLU A 135 7.21 -12.50 5.86
N SER A 136 6.09 -12.17 5.22
CA SER A 136 5.98 -10.92 4.46
C SER A 136 4.58 -10.32 4.56
N VAL A 137 4.54 -9.05 4.96
CA VAL A 137 3.36 -8.20 5.08
C VAL A 137 3.74 -6.82 4.57
N LEU A 138 3.21 -6.40 3.43
CA LEU A 138 3.52 -5.10 2.83
C LEU A 138 2.31 -4.17 2.85
N ARG A 139 2.59 -2.87 2.69
CA ARG A 139 1.59 -1.82 2.53
C ARG A 139 1.79 -1.14 1.17
N PRO A 140 1.15 -1.60 0.08
CA PRO A 140 1.15 -0.85 -1.17
C PRO A 140 0.62 0.57 -0.94
N ASP A 141 1.05 1.54 -1.76
CA ASP A 141 0.54 2.91 -1.61
C ASP A 141 -0.97 2.95 -1.86
N LEU A 142 -1.45 2.21 -2.86
CA LEU A 142 -2.87 1.87 -3.05
C LEU A 142 -3.03 0.38 -3.32
N ALA A 143 -4.11 -0.20 -2.82
CA ALA A 143 -4.57 -1.53 -3.20
C ALA A 143 -6.02 -1.45 -3.68
N LEU A 144 -6.29 -2.12 -4.79
CA LEU A 144 -7.62 -2.47 -5.24
C LEU A 144 -7.92 -3.87 -4.69
N LEU A 145 -8.87 -3.95 -3.79
CA LEU A 145 -9.22 -5.16 -3.06
C LEU A 145 -10.57 -5.67 -3.51
N ALA A 146 -10.68 -6.98 -3.76
CA ALA A 146 -11.94 -7.64 -4.03
C ALA A 146 -11.91 -9.03 -3.41
N ARG A 147 -13.08 -9.53 -3.00
CA ARG A 147 -13.18 -10.86 -2.42
C ARG A 147 -13.12 -11.91 -3.54
N PRO A 148 -12.22 -12.89 -3.49
CA PRO A 148 -12.26 -14.02 -4.41
C PRO A 148 -13.57 -14.81 -4.27
N ARG A 149 -14.23 -15.16 -5.38
CA ARG A 149 -15.53 -15.85 -5.33
C ARG A 149 -15.48 -17.18 -4.58
N ARG A 150 -14.34 -17.87 -4.64
CA ARG A 150 -14.13 -19.16 -3.98
C ARG A 150 -14.17 -19.09 -2.44
N TRP A 151 -14.04 -17.90 -1.86
CA TRP A 151 -14.15 -17.71 -0.41
C TRP A 151 -15.61 -17.66 0.09
N GLY A 152 -16.61 -17.76 -0.81
CA GLY A 152 -18.01 -17.64 -0.45
C GLY A 152 -18.37 -16.24 0.09
N PRO A 153 -19.56 -16.05 0.68
CA PRO A 153 -19.94 -14.80 1.32
C PRO A 153 -19.12 -14.54 2.58
N GLY A 154 -18.92 -13.27 2.92
CA GLY A 154 -18.28 -12.87 4.17
C GLY A 154 -18.00 -11.36 4.20
N PRO A 155 -17.31 -10.86 5.23
CA PRO A 155 -17.09 -9.44 5.38
C PRO A 155 -16.23 -8.89 4.22
N PRO A 156 -16.38 -7.59 3.91
CA PRO A 156 -15.52 -6.91 2.95
C PRO A 156 -14.07 -6.86 3.44
N PRO A 157 -13.09 -6.75 2.52
CA PRO A 157 -11.67 -6.67 2.88
C PRO A 157 -11.34 -5.54 3.87
N SER A 158 -12.01 -4.39 3.75
CA SER A 158 -11.82 -3.25 4.66
C SER A 158 -12.13 -3.59 6.12
N ASP A 159 -13.13 -4.42 6.40
CA ASP A 159 -13.49 -4.82 7.76
C ASP A 159 -12.45 -5.74 8.39
N LEU A 160 -11.83 -6.62 7.59
CA LEU A 160 -10.73 -7.47 8.05
C LEU A 160 -9.52 -6.62 8.50
N ILE A 161 -9.22 -5.55 7.77
CA ILE A 161 -8.13 -4.62 8.10
C ILE A 161 -8.47 -3.83 9.37
N ARG A 162 -9.70 -3.32 9.49
CA ARG A 162 -10.16 -2.58 10.68
C ARG A 162 -10.12 -3.42 11.95
N ALA A 163 -10.35 -4.73 11.83
CA ALA A 163 -10.20 -5.68 12.93
C ALA A 163 -8.73 -5.93 13.34
N GLY A 164 -7.77 -5.18 12.77
CA GLY A 164 -6.34 -5.38 13.03
C GLY A 164 -5.77 -6.63 12.35
N GLY A 165 -6.49 -7.17 11.36
CA GLY A 165 -6.01 -8.20 10.46
C GLY A 165 -5.24 -7.61 9.27
N GLY A 166 -4.81 -8.49 8.38
CA GLY A 166 -4.37 -8.15 7.03
C GLY A 166 -5.27 -8.82 6.00
N VAL A 167 -5.20 -8.36 4.76
CA VAL A 167 -5.83 -9.05 3.62
C VAL A 167 -4.82 -10.00 3.01
N GLU A 168 -5.25 -11.20 2.64
CA GLU A 168 -4.40 -12.13 1.91
C GLU A 168 -4.14 -11.61 0.49
N ALA A 169 -2.95 -11.90 -0.06
CA ALA A 169 -2.53 -11.47 -1.39
C ALA A 169 -3.56 -11.78 -2.50
N GLU A 170 -4.30 -12.88 -2.34
CA GLU A 170 -5.34 -13.29 -3.28
C GLU A 170 -6.49 -12.27 -3.42
N ALA A 171 -6.78 -11.51 -2.36
CA ALA A 171 -7.80 -10.45 -2.39
C ALA A 171 -7.32 -9.18 -3.10
N VAL A 172 -6.03 -9.09 -3.45
CA VAL A 172 -5.46 -7.95 -4.17
C VAL A 172 -5.65 -8.13 -5.66
N VAL A 173 -6.52 -7.32 -6.24
CA VAL A 173 -6.75 -7.25 -7.69
C VAL A 173 -5.62 -6.48 -8.36
N LEU A 174 -5.22 -5.36 -7.76
CA LEU A 174 -4.14 -4.49 -8.20
C LEU A 174 -3.44 -3.88 -6.97
N ALA A 175 -2.12 -3.91 -6.94
CA ALA A 175 -1.32 -3.12 -6.01
C ALA A 175 -0.61 -1.99 -6.77
N VAL A 176 -0.56 -0.79 -6.18
CA VAL A 176 0.12 0.37 -6.76
C VAL A 176 1.24 0.80 -5.82
N GLU A 177 2.43 0.98 -6.38
CA GLU A 177 3.62 1.50 -5.71
C GLU A 177 4.08 2.77 -6.39
N LEU A 178 4.28 3.84 -5.62
CA LEU A 178 4.92 5.04 -6.15
C LEU A 178 6.43 4.83 -6.18
N ALA A 179 7.01 4.84 -7.39
CA ALA A 179 8.44 4.79 -7.62
C ALA A 179 9.08 6.09 -7.13
N THR A 180 9.96 5.99 -6.13
CA THR A 180 10.76 7.14 -5.70
C THR A 180 12.02 7.21 -6.55
N ALA A 181 12.17 8.29 -7.30
CA ALA A 181 13.31 8.49 -8.21
C ALA A 181 14.70 8.45 -7.51
N ASP A 182 14.72 8.66 -6.18
CA ASP A 182 15.96 8.71 -5.40
C ASP A 182 16.58 7.33 -5.12
N ALA A 183 15.84 6.23 -5.30
CA ALA A 183 16.34 4.88 -4.97
C ALA A 183 17.41 4.38 -5.96
N GLY A 184 17.28 4.70 -7.26
CA GLY A 184 18.20 4.21 -8.30
C GLY A 184 19.53 4.98 -8.37
N VAL A 185 19.49 6.31 -8.17
CA VAL A 185 20.68 7.17 -8.30
C VAL A 185 21.59 7.07 -7.07
N ARG A 186 21.03 6.89 -5.87
CA ARG A 186 21.83 6.81 -4.63
C ARG A 186 22.50 5.46 -4.41
N GLN A 187 21.89 4.33 -4.78
CA GLN A 187 22.52 3.00 -4.60
C GLN A 187 23.83 2.86 -5.40
N SER A 188 23.92 3.49 -6.57
CA SER A 188 25.15 3.48 -7.38
C SER A 188 26.25 4.40 -6.83
N ALA A 189 25.89 5.49 -6.13
CA ALA A 189 26.84 6.43 -5.55
C ALA A 189 27.31 6.03 -4.15
N GLU A 190 26.44 5.40 -3.33
CA GLU A 190 26.82 4.87 -2.01
C GLU A 190 27.70 3.62 -2.11
N SER A 191 27.55 2.82 -3.17
CA SER A 191 28.48 1.71 -3.47
C SER A 191 29.90 2.17 -3.82
N ARG A 192 30.11 3.47 -4.12
CA ARG A 192 31.42 4.05 -4.46
C ARG A 192 31.99 5.00 -3.39
N SER A 193 31.27 5.24 -2.29
CA SER A 193 31.67 6.21 -1.26
C SER A 193 31.62 5.64 0.17
N SER A 194 32.30 4.51 0.37
CA SER A 194 32.53 3.90 1.68
C SER A 194 33.60 4.67 2.47
N GLY A 195 33.21 5.83 3.02
CA GLY A 195 33.99 6.58 4.01
C GLY A 195 33.19 7.16 5.18
N ARG A 196 31.84 7.07 5.16
CA ARG A 196 31.00 7.55 6.28
C ARG A 196 30.66 6.42 7.25
N SER A 197 31.05 6.64 8.51
CA SER A 197 30.94 5.70 9.61
C SER A 197 29.50 5.13 9.79
N PRO A 198 29.33 3.80 9.86
CA PRO A 198 28.01 3.14 9.90
C PRO A 198 27.21 3.35 11.21
N ALA A 199 27.79 3.98 12.23
CA ALA A 199 27.17 4.10 13.56
C ALA A 199 26.00 5.09 13.68
N GLN A 200 25.70 5.89 12.65
CA GLN A 200 24.59 6.88 12.68
C GLN A 200 23.43 6.59 11.70
N ARG A 201 23.49 5.52 10.89
CA ARG A 201 22.38 5.09 10.03
C ARG A 201 21.49 4.05 10.73
N GLY A 202 20.85 4.47 11.82
CA GLY A 202 19.82 3.70 12.51
C GLY A 202 18.44 3.77 11.84
N THR A 203 18.35 4.29 10.62
CA THR A 203 17.11 4.35 9.85
C THR A 203 16.89 3.02 9.14
N GLN A 204 15.91 2.24 9.63
CA GLN A 204 15.27 1.17 8.87
C GLN A 204 15.00 1.69 7.45
N THR A 205 15.73 1.18 6.48
CA THR A 205 15.62 1.59 5.09
C THR A 205 14.36 0.96 4.51
N ALA A 206 13.56 1.76 3.81
CA ALA A 206 12.43 1.23 3.07
C ALA A 206 12.90 0.18 2.06
N TRP A 207 12.06 -0.83 1.82
CA TRP A 207 12.36 -1.90 0.87
C TRP A 207 12.55 -1.36 -0.55
N SER A 208 13.50 -1.92 -1.29
CA SER A 208 13.64 -1.59 -2.72
C SER A 208 12.38 -2.01 -3.48
N THR A 209 12.04 -1.29 -4.55
CA THR A 209 10.91 -1.63 -5.42
C THR A 209 11.03 -3.05 -5.95
N GLU A 210 12.24 -3.48 -6.34
CA GLU A 210 12.51 -4.84 -6.82
C GLU A 210 12.19 -5.92 -5.79
N ALA A 211 12.61 -5.74 -4.53
CA ALA A 211 12.32 -6.69 -3.46
C ALA A 211 10.81 -6.80 -3.18
N ARG A 212 10.08 -5.68 -3.26
CA ARG A 212 8.62 -5.64 -3.13
C ARG A 212 7.94 -6.37 -4.28
N LEU A 213 8.37 -6.10 -5.52
CA LEU A 213 7.84 -6.76 -6.72
C LEU A 213 8.05 -8.28 -6.65
N ALA A 214 9.22 -8.73 -6.20
CA ALA A 214 9.51 -10.14 -6.03
C ALA A 214 8.56 -10.79 -4.99
N ALA A 215 8.31 -10.12 -3.87
CA ALA A 215 7.39 -10.61 -2.85
C ALA A 215 5.94 -10.65 -3.33
N TYR A 216 5.48 -9.64 -4.08
CA TYR A 216 4.15 -9.67 -4.69
C TYR A 216 4.00 -10.81 -5.68
N ALA A 217 5.00 -11.03 -6.54
CA ALA A 217 4.98 -12.11 -7.50
C ALA A 217 5.03 -13.50 -6.82
N ALA A 218 5.82 -13.66 -5.75
CA ALA A 218 5.86 -14.89 -4.95
C ALA A 218 4.51 -15.19 -4.28
N ALA A 219 3.79 -14.15 -3.87
CA ALA A 219 2.46 -14.24 -3.29
C ALA A 219 1.33 -14.44 -4.33
N GLY A 220 1.65 -14.39 -5.62
CA GLY A 220 0.67 -14.53 -6.70
C GLY A 220 -0.23 -13.32 -6.91
N VAL A 221 0.16 -12.12 -6.45
CA VAL A 221 -0.54 -10.88 -6.82
C VAL A 221 -0.47 -10.72 -8.33
N ARG A 222 -1.64 -10.61 -8.96
CA ARG A 222 -1.75 -10.73 -10.43
C ARG A 222 -1.18 -9.54 -11.19
N GLU A 223 -1.31 -8.36 -10.60
CA GLU A 223 -0.94 -7.10 -11.22
C GLU A 223 -0.40 -6.11 -10.17
N VAL A 224 0.75 -5.50 -10.49
CA VAL A 224 1.34 -4.40 -9.73
C VAL A 224 1.64 -3.24 -10.69
N TRP A 225 1.25 -2.03 -10.32
CA TRP A 225 1.63 -0.81 -11.04
C TRP A 225 2.72 -0.08 -10.28
N SER A 226 3.84 0.17 -10.95
CA SER A 226 4.89 1.08 -10.50
C SER A 226 4.66 2.42 -11.18
N VAL A 227 4.36 3.47 -10.40
CA VAL A 227 4.04 4.81 -10.92
C VAL A 227 5.19 5.75 -10.63
N ASP A 228 5.87 6.24 -11.67
CA ASP A 228 6.91 7.27 -11.54
C ASP A 228 6.27 8.66 -11.59
N VAL A 229 6.15 9.26 -10.41
CA VAL A 229 5.52 10.57 -10.22
C VAL A 229 6.25 11.68 -10.99
N ARG A 230 7.58 11.59 -11.14
CA ARG A 230 8.37 12.67 -11.74
C ARG A 230 8.27 12.67 -13.24
N ARG A 231 8.11 11.49 -13.83
CA ARG A 231 8.08 11.31 -15.29
C ARG A 231 6.67 11.01 -15.82
N GLY A 232 5.71 10.77 -14.94
CA GLY A 232 4.30 10.53 -15.26
C GLY A 232 3.98 9.17 -15.90
N TRP A 233 4.97 8.28 -16.07
CA TRP A 233 4.73 6.95 -16.63
C TRP A 233 4.30 5.93 -15.57
N THR A 234 3.55 4.93 -16.03
CA THR A 234 3.12 3.78 -15.24
C THR A 234 3.66 2.51 -15.87
N GLU A 235 4.33 1.67 -15.09
CA GLU A 235 4.75 0.34 -15.51
C GLU A 235 3.89 -0.72 -14.84
N ALA A 236 3.16 -1.48 -15.65
CA ALA A 236 2.33 -2.59 -15.19
C ALA A 236 3.13 -3.89 -15.24
N HIS A 237 3.27 -4.55 -14.09
CA HIS A 237 3.89 -5.85 -13.93
C HIS A 237 2.80 -6.92 -13.78
N ARG A 238 2.84 -7.96 -14.62
CA ARG A 238 1.77 -8.98 -14.73
C ARG A 238 2.33 -10.38 -14.90
N SER A 239 1.44 -11.36 -14.75
CA SER A 239 1.74 -12.80 -14.92
C SER A 239 2.83 -13.26 -13.95
N PRO A 240 2.54 -13.27 -12.63
CA PRO A 240 3.50 -13.70 -11.62
C PRO A 240 3.88 -15.18 -11.82
N TRP A 241 5.17 -15.48 -11.76
CA TRP A 241 5.71 -16.84 -11.82
C TRP A 241 7.04 -16.94 -11.11
N GLY A 242 7.17 -17.88 -10.17
CA GLY A 242 8.44 -18.18 -9.52
C GLY A 242 9.08 -16.96 -8.82
N GLY A 243 8.27 -16.07 -8.25
CA GLY A 243 8.76 -14.87 -7.58
C GLY A 243 9.12 -13.70 -8.50
N ALA A 244 8.80 -13.76 -9.79
CA ALA A 244 8.99 -12.65 -10.73
C ALA A 244 7.76 -12.42 -11.62
N TYR A 245 7.62 -11.22 -12.17
CA TYR A 245 6.62 -10.92 -13.18
C TYR A 245 7.18 -11.21 -14.59
N ARG A 246 6.40 -11.91 -15.41
CA ARG A 246 6.81 -12.27 -16.78
C ARG A 246 6.45 -11.22 -17.82
N SER A 247 5.48 -10.37 -17.53
CA SER A 247 5.03 -9.31 -18.43
C SER A 247 5.24 -7.95 -17.78
N ARG A 248 5.69 -7.00 -18.60
CA ARG A 248 5.99 -5.63 -18.20
C ARG A 248 5.60 -4.69 -19.33
N THR A 249 4.70 -3.75 -19.06
CA THR A 249 4.20 -2.80 -20.05
C THR A 249 4.31 -1.39 -19.51
N LEU A 250 4.96 -0.52 -20.28
CA LEU A 250 5.11 0.89 -19.96
C LEU A 250 3.97 1.67 -20.62
N TRP A 251 3.34 2.56 -19.86
CA TRP A 251 2.32 3.49 -20.30
C TRP A 251 2.78 4.92 -20.06
N TYR A 252 2.63 5.76 -21.08
CA TYR A 252 2.98 7.17 -21.05
C TYR A 252 1.83 8.03 -20.52
N PRO A 253 2.12 9.24 -20.04
CA PRO A 253 1.11 10.20 -19.61
C PRO A 253 -0.08 10.36 -20.57
N GLY A 254 -1.31 10.34 -20.04
CA GLY A 254 -2.56 10.44 -20.80
C GLY A 254 -3.04 9.14 -21.44
N GLU A 255 -2.25 8.06 -21.44
CA GLU A 255 -2.71 6.77 -21.95
C GLU A 255 -3.60 6.03 -20.95
N ALA A 256 -4.59 5.27 -21.44
CA ALA A 256 -5.46 4.45 -20.61
C ALA A 256 -4.82 3.11 -20.25
N VAL A 257 -4.61 2.86 -18.96
CA VAL A 257 -4.05 1.60 -18.43
C VAL A 257 -5.19 0.64 -18.04
N PRO A 258 -5.32 -0.52 -18.69
CA PRO A 258 -6.33 -1.50 -18.31
C PRO A 258 -5.98 -2.18 -16.98
N VAL A 259 -6.98 -2.38 -16.12
CA VAL A 259 -6.88 -3.17 -14.87
C VAL A 259 -7.29 -4.61 -15.19
N THR A 260 -6.32 -5.50 -15.41
CA THR A 260 -6.60 -6.82 -16.01
C THR A 260 -7.48 -7.74 -15.16
N GLY A 261 -7.54 -7.52 -13.84
CA GLY A 261 -8.43 -8.24 -12.95
C GLY A 261 -9.91 -7.84 -13.04
N LEU A 262 -10.22 -6.73 -13.73
CA LEU A 262 -11.57 -6.20 -13.90
C LEU A 262 -11.86 -5.98 -15.38
N THR A 263 -12.90 -6.62 -15.88
CA THR A 263 -13.33 -6.44 -17.27
C THR A 263 -13.77 -4.99 -17.49
N ASP A 264 -13.35 -4.39 -18.60
CA ASP A 264 -13.73 -3.05 -19.05
C ASP A 264 -13.38 -1.89 -18.11
N VAL A 265 -12.45 -2.11 -17.17
CA VAL A 265 -11.91 -1.04 -16.31
C VAL A 265 -10.54 -0.62 -16.82
N ALA A 266 -10.43 0.63 -17.22
CA ALA A 266 -9.16 1.28 -17.51
C ALA A 266 -9.06 2.60 -16.75
N VAL A 267 -7.84 2.98 -16.40
CA VAL A 267 -7.52 4.22 -15.70
C VAL A 267 -6.52 4.99 -16.53
N GLU A 268 -6.80 6.25 -16.81
CA GLU A 268 -5.83 7.12 -17.45
C GLU A 268 -4.59 7.28 -16.57
N THR A 269 -3.41 7.14 -17.17
CA THR A 269 -2.15 7.52 -16.53
C THR A 269 -2.17 9.01 -16.18
N LEU A 270 -1.23 9.39 -15.33
CA LEU A 270 -1.08 10.78 -14.91
C LEU A 270 -0.80 11.67 -16.10
N GLY A 271 -1.52 12.78 -16.25
CA GLY A 271 -1.26 13.78 -17.28
C GLY A 271 0.18 14.32 -17.22
N ALA A 272 0.70 14.73 -18.38
CA ALA A 272 2.12 15.09 -18.54
C ALA A 272 2.55 16.33 -17.75
N GLU A 273 1.62 17.19 -17.33
CA GLU A 273 1.95 18.36 -16.50
C GLU A 273 1.90 18.00 -15.01
N PRO A 274 3.05 17.99 -14.31
CA PRO A 274 3.02 18.01 -12.86
C PRO A 274 2.31 19.30 -12.41
N PRO A 275 1.23 19.22 -11.60
CA PRO A 275 0.43 20.38 -11.22
C PRO A 275 1.18 21.42 -10.37
N TRP A 276 2.47 21.20 -10.09
CA TRP A 276 3.30 22.05 -9.23
C TRP A 276 4.35 22.88 -9.98
N GLU A 277 4.58 22.68 -11.29
CA GLU A 277 5.57 23.46 -12.05
C GLU A 277 5.02 24.80 -12.59
N GLY A 278 3.70 25.01 -12.60
CA GLY A 278 3.08 26.23 -13.13
C GLY A 278 3.09 27.47 -12.22
N SER A 279 3.51 27.37 -10.95
CA SER A 279 3.36 28.47 -9.98
C SER A 279 4.59 29.34 -9.74
N ALA A 280 5.72 29.10 -10.42
CA ALA A 280 6.99 29.78 -10.10
C ALA A 280 7.45 30.87 -11.07
N LEU A 281 6.71 31.17 -12.16
CA LEU A 281 7.16 32.12 -13.20
C LEU A 281 6.29 33.38 -13.34
N GLY A 282 5.45 33.71 -12.35
CA GLY A 282 4.70 34.97 -12.30
C GLY A 282 5.13 35.81 -11.11
N GLY A 283 6.26 36.51 -11.21
CA GLY A 283 6.77 37.46 -10.22
C GLY A 283 7.69 38.48 -10.87
#